data_AF-A0A1U9K3G7-F1
#
_entry.id   AF-A0A1U9K3G7-F1
#
_cell.length_a   1.000
_cell.length_b   1.000
_cell.length_c   1.000
_cell.angle_alpha   90.00
_cell.angle_beta   90.00
_cell.angle_gamma   90.00
#
_symmetry.space_group_name_H-M   'P 1'
#
loop_
_entity.id
_entity.type
_entity.pdbx_description
1 polymer ?
#
loop_
_entity_poly.entity_id
_entity_poly.type
_entity_poly.pdbx_seq_one_letter_code
_entity_poly.pdbx_strand_id
1 'polypeptide(L)' 'MHEPHIGLKKKPRTYRNQARKAYLSVAKQRKSRGKATRKAIRKQLSYVQRNLKTIEKQMVETPRLPCGAIVNIVV' A
#
# COMPACT_ATOMS: atom_id res chain seq x y z
N MET A 1 -10.98 -6.01 -21.38
CA MET A 1 -10.36 -4.98 -20.52
C MET A 1 -11.38 -4.47 -19.53
N HIS A 2 -11.00 -4.07 -18.31
CA HIS A 2 -11.93 -3.51 -17.32
C HIS A 2 -12.30 -2.07 -17.68
N GLU A 3 -13.60 -1.73 -17.64
CA GLU A 3 -14.06 -0.37 -17.85
C GLU A 3 -13.72 0.54 -16.65
N PRO A 4 -13.36 1.82 -16.88
CA PRO A 4 -12.99 2.73 -15.82
C PRO A 4 -14.22 3.28 -15.07
N HIS A 5 -14.19 3.24 -13.73
CA HIS A 5 -15.29 3.69 -12.85
C HIS A 5 -15.30 5.22 -12.63
N ILE A 6 -15.23 6.01 -13.70
CA ILE A 6 -15.16 7.47 -13.63
C ILE A 6 -16.52 8.02 -13.17
N GLY A 7 -16.55 8.79 -12.07
CA GLY A 7 -17.79 9.38 -11.52
C GLY A 7 -18.63 8.44 -10.64
N LEU A 8 -18.42 7.12 -10.71
CA LEU A 8 -19.22 6.12 -9.97
C LEU A 8 -18.69 5.86 -8.56
N LYS A 9 -17.37 5.85 -8.38
CA LYS A 9 -16.73 5.57 -7.09
C LYS A 9 -15.61 6.56 -6.84
N LYS A 10 -15.48 7.01 -5.58
CA LYS A 10 -14.37 7.88 -5.18
C LYS A 10 -13.07 7.10 -5.28
N LYS A 11 -12.08 7.66 -5.98
CA LYS A 11 -10.76 7.04 -6.11
C LYS A 11 -10.15 6.82 -4.72
N PRO A 12 -9.72 5.58 -4.40
CA PRO A 12 -9.08 5.29 -3.13
C PRO A 12 -7.81 6.13 -2.93
N ARG A 13 -7.55 6.55 -1.68
CA ARG A 13 -6.37 7.34 -1.36
C ARG A 13 -5.10 6.52 -1.58
N THR A 14 -4.17 7.02 -2.38
CA THR A 14 -2.88 6.36 -2.64
C THR A 14 -1.75 7.08 -1.92
N TYR A 15 -0.94 6.32 -1.17
CA TYR A 15 0.19 6.89 -0.41
C TYR A 15 1.52 6.85 -1.19
N ARG A 16 1.51 6.39 -2.44
CA ARG A 16 2.71 6.18 -3.29
C ARG A 16 3.65 7.38 -3.31
N ASN A 17 3.13 8.58 -3.58
CA ASN A 17 3.96 9.79 -3.67
C ASN A 17 4.59 10.16 -2.32
N GLN A 18 3.85 10.00 -1.23
CA GLN A 18 4.33 10.28 0.13
C GLN A 18 5.38 9.25 0.57
N ALA A 19 5.10 7.96 0.32
CA ALA A 19 6.02 6.86 0.59
C ALA A 19 7.34 7.04 -0.16
N ARG A 20 7.29 7.39 -1.46
CA ARG A 20 8.48 7.67 -2.26
C ARG A 20 9.29 8.84 -1.70
N LYS A 21 8.63 9.96 -1.37
CA LYS A 21 9.32 11.12 -0.77
C LYS A 21 10.02 10.74 0.55
N ALA A 22 9.34 10.01 1.43
CA ALA A 22 9.89 9.56 2.71
C ALA A 22 11.04 8.55 2.56
N TYR A 23 11.01 7.73 1.51
CA TYR A 23 12.13 6.85 1.18
C TYR A 23 13.34 7.66 0.68
N LEU A 24 13.12 8.52 -0.32
CA LEU A 24 14.19 9.32 -0.92
C LEU A 24 14.86 10.24 0.09
N SER A 25 14.11 10.79 1.06
CA SER A 25 14.67 11.64 2.11
C SER A 25 15.69 10.93 2.99
N VAL A 26 15.62 9.60 3.10
CA VAL A 26 16.56 8.78 3.88
C VAL A 26 17.62 8.15 2.98
N ALA A 27 17.22 7.66 1.81
CA ALA A 27 18.13 7.06 0.83
C ALA A 27 19.18 8.05 0.30
N LYS A 28 18.84 9.34 0.19
CA LYS A 28 19.75 10.39 -0.26
C LYS A 28 20.66 10.97 0.84
N GLN A 29 20.59 10.46 2.08
CA GLN A 29 21.42 10.98 3.17
C GLN A 29 22.84 10.42 3.09
N ARG A 30 23.85 11.28 3.21
CA ARG A 30 25.28 10.88 3.19
C ARG A 30 25.64 9.85 4.27
N LYS A 31 25.08 9.99 5.47
CA LYS A 31 25.20 9.03 6.58
C LYS A 31 23.90 8.96 7.37
N SER A 32 23.05 7.98 7.08
CA SER A 32 21.83 7.75 7.87
C SER A 32 22.18 7.07 9.20
N ARG A 33 21.81 7.70 10.33
CA ARG A 33 21.93 7.05 11.65
C ARG A 33 20.97 5.85 11.72
N GLY A 34 21.36 4.76 12.39
CA GLY A 34 20.53 3.54 12.47
C GLY A 34 19.11 3.76 13.00
N LYS A 35 18.90 4.72 13.91
CA LYS A 35 17.55 5.14 14.37
C LYS A 35 16.70 5.73 13.23
N ALA A 36 17.31 6.48 12.32
CA ALA A 36 16.62 7.05 11.16
C ALA A 36 16.21 5.96 10.17
N THR A 37 17.10 5.01 9.88
CA THR A 37 16.80 3.86 9.00
C THR A 37 15.64 3.03 9.54
N ARG A 38 15.66 2.68 10.84
CA ARG A 38 14.54 1.95 11.48
C ARG A 38 13.22 2.71 11.41
N LYS A 39 13.25 4.03 11.62
CA LYS A 39 12.05 4.89 11.47
C LYS A 39 11.56 4.91 10.03
N ALA A 40 12.46 4.97 9.05
CA ALA A 40 12.12 4.96 7.62
C ALA A 40 11.44 3.65 7.22
N ILE A 41 12.01 2.50 7.64
CA ILE A 41 11.45 1.17 7.38
C ILE A 41 10.04 1.06 7.96
N ARG A 42 9.85 1.42 9.23
CA ARG A 42 8.51 1.42 9.86
C ARG A 42 7.51 2.28 9.10
N LYS A 43 7.92 3.46 8.62
CA LYS A 43 7.07 4.31 7.79
C LYS A 43 6.71 3.64 6.47
N GLN A 44 7.66 3.02 5.77
CA GLN A 44 7.40 2.30 4.52
C GLN A 44 6.43 1.14 4.72
N LEU A 45 6.65 0.31 5.73
CA LEU A 45 5.74 -0.81 6.06
C LEU A 45 4.33 -0.32 6.39
N SER A 46 4.21 0.79 7.13
CA SER A 46 2.89 1.39 7.42
C SER A 46 2.16 1.86 6.15
N TYR A 47 2.87 2.40 5.16
CA TYR A 47 2.27 2.77 3.88
C TYR A 47 1.79 1.53 3.10
N VAL A 48 2.58 0.45 3.08
CA VAL A 48 2.18 -0.82 2.46
C VAL A 48 0.93 -1.37 3.14
N GLN A 49 0.91 -1.44 4.48
CA GLN A 49 -0.24 -1.94 5.23
C GLN A 49 -1.53 -1.16 4.93
N ARG A 50 -1.47 0.18 4.86
CA ARG A 50 -2.65 1.00 4.50
C ARG A 50 -3.12 0.74 3.07
N ASN A 51 -2.20 0.54 2.13
CA ASN A 51 -2.55 0.19 0.76
C ASN A 51 -3.22 -1.18 0.69
N LEU A 52 -2.70 -2.18 1.40
CA LEU A 52 -3.30 -3.53 1.48
C LEU A 52 -4.72 -3.47 2.05
N LYS A 53 -4.93 -2.77 3.18
CA LYS A 53 -6.29 -2.54 3.73
C LYS A 53 -7.24 -1.89 2.73
N THR A 54 -6.72 -0.97 1.92
CA THR A 54 -7.51 -0.27 0.89
C THR A 54 -7.88 -1.21 -0.25
N ILE A 55 -7.00 -2.14 -0.62
CA ILE A 55 -7.25 -3.19 -1.62
C ILE A 55 -8.25 -4.19 -1.05
N GLU A 56 -8.04 -4.71 0.16
CA GLU A 56 -8.96 -5.63 0.84
C GLU A 56 -10.40 -5.08 0.88
N LYS A 57 -10.57 -3.81 1.26
CA LYS A 57 -11.89 -3.16 1.27
C LYS A 57 -12.51 -3.11 -0.12
N GLN A 58 -11.73 -2.80 -1.15
CA GLN A 58 -12.23 -2.79 -2.54
C GLN A 58 -12.62 -4.18 -3.01
N MET A 59 -11.87 -5.21 -2.61
CA MET A 59 -12.19 -6.60 -2.95
C MET A 59 -13.52 -7.06 -2.35
N VAL A 60 -13.81 -6.65 -1.11
CA VAL A 60 -15.12 -6.92 -0.47
C VAL A 60 -16.27 -6.24 -1.22
N GLU A 61 -16.06 -5.01 -1.72
CA GLU A 61 -17.09 -4.25 -2.45
C GLU A 61 -17.31 -4.74 -3.89
N THR A 62 -16.39 -5.52 -4.46
CA THR A 62 -16.52 -6.09 -5.81
C THR A 62 -16.91 -7.56 -5.73
N PRO A 63 -18.13 -7.96 -6.12
CA PRO A 63 -18.59 -9.36 -6.02
C PRO A 63 -17.99 -10.26 -7.12
N ARG A 64 -16.88 -9.88 -7.75
CA ARG A 64 -16.20 -10.70 -8.76
C ARG A 64 -14.90 -11.23 -8.18
N LEU A 65 -15.04 -12.45 -7.65
CA LEU A 65 -14.02 -13.42 -7.23
C LEU A 65 -13.39 -13.17 -5.85
N PRO A 66 -13.78 -13.94 -4.82
CA PRO A 66 -13.04 -14.00 -3.57
C PRO A 66 -11.71 -14.71 -3.81
N CYS A 67 -10.64 -13.95 -4.06
CA CYS A 67 -9.27 -14.50 -4.07
C CYS A 67 -8.82 -15.00 -2.68
N GLY A 68 -9.67 -14.93 -1.65
CA GLY A 68 -9.43 -15.46 -0.32
C GLY A 68 -9.35 -16.99 -0.22
N ALA A 69 -9.68 -17.73 -1.28
CA ALA A 69 -9.55 -19.19 -1.29
C ALA A 69 -8.10 -19.70 -1.35
N ILE A 70 -7.12 -18.88 -1.72
CA ILE A 70 -5.72 -19.33 -1.89
C ILE A 70 -4.90 -19.21 -0.59
N VAL A 71 -5.27 -18.29 0.31
CA VAL A 71 -4.45 -18.02 1.51
C VAL A 71 -4.64 -19.07 2.62
N ASN A 72 -5.72 -19.87 2.57
CA ASN A 72 -6.03 -20.91 3.57
C ASN A 72 -5.63 -22.34 3.16
N ILE A 73 -4.93 -22.53 2.02
CA ILE A 73 -4.53 -23.88 1.54
C ILE A 73 -3.06 -24.21 1.89
N VAL A 74 -2.28 -23.27 2.44
CA VAL A 74 -0.86 -23.50 2.80
C VAL A 74 -0.53 -23.08 4.24
N VAL A 75 -1.51 -23.18 5.16
CA VAL A 75 -1.27 -23.23 6.61
C VAL A 75 -1.90 -24.49 7.15
#